data_AF-A0A4Q5Z5D9-F1
#
_entry.id   AF-A0A4Q5Z5D9-F1
#
_cell.length_a   1.000
_cell.length_b   1.000
_cell.length_c   1.000
_cell.angle_alpha   90.00
_cell.angle_beta   90.00
_cell.angle_gamma   90.00
#
_symmetry.space_group_name_H-M   'P 1'
#
loop_
_entity.id
_entity.type
_entity.pdbx_description
1 polymer ?
#
loop_
_entity_poly.entity_id
_entity_poly.type
_entity_poly.pdbx_seq_one_letter_code
_entity_poly.pdbx_strand_id
1 'polypeptide(L)'
;MFYVLCSMIIVRQTKTILLLFFFTTLFSVMHAQTKTVSPVGNYYLQGVMETASGFRLNKDSSFQFFFSYGALDRYGEGKWKVKNNSIVFESRQKPAADFRLTKTNAGEKERISIQLKDMNPDLLHYVYCKIKGDGKEQEGTIDKDGRIAFALQPIDSIELVFEFCPEKKSILAVTSKEHHAFELVPEPWLMEIFFHNFSLQQTKNGLSGGHPLSNKIDFQYQKN
;
A
#
# COMPACT_ATOMS: atom_id res chain seq x y z
N MET A 1 79.98 47.60 -3.59
CA MET A 1 79.37 47.22 -2.29
C MET A 1 77.98 47.86 -2.19
N PHE A 2 76.98 47.47 -3.01
CA PHE A 2 75.60 48.04 -2.93
C PHE A 2 74.58 47.31 -3.84
N TYR A 3 74.55 45.98 -3.93
CA TYR A 3 73.48 45.30 -4.73
C TYR A 3 73.01 43.95 -4.16
N VAL A 4 73.18 43.69 -2.86
CA VAL A 4 72.68 42.45 -2.21
C VAL A 4 71.39 42.70 -1.38
N LEU A 5 70.94 43.95 -1.24
CA LEU A 5 69.79 44.29 -0.39
C LEU A 5 68.40 44.26 -1.07
N CYS A 6 68.31 43.98 -2.38
CA CYS A 6 67.03 44.12 -3.10
C CYS A 6 66.14 42.86 -3.12
N SER A 7 66.59 41.72 -2.59
CA SER A 7 65.82 40.47 -2.64
C SER A 7 65.09 40.11 -1.33
N MET A 8 65.35 40.78 -0.20
CA MET A 8 64.80 40.35 1.10
C MET A 8 63.54 41.07 1.58
N ILE A 9 62.98 42.00 0.79
CA ILE A 9 61.78 42.76 1.21
C ILE A 9 60.49 42.22 0.55
N ILE A 10 60.57 41.55 -0.61
CA ILE A 10 59.37 41.08 -1.32
C ILE A 10 58.81 39.76 -0.74
N VAL A 11 59.63 38.92 -0.11
CA VAL A 11 59.19 37.62 0.42
C VAL A 11 58.50 37.71 1.79
N ARG A 12 58.55 38.87 2.46
CA ARG A 12 58.04 39.03 3.84
C ARG A 12 56.59 39.55 3.92
N GLN A 13 56.00 39.98 2.80
CA GLN A 13 54.64 40.54 2.72
C GLN A 13 53.61 39.56 2.12
N THR A 14 53.98 38.34 1.75
CA THR A 14 53.04 37.33 1.23
C THR A 14 52.65 36.26 2.25
N LYS A 15 53.35 36.17 3.39
CA LYS A 15 53.02 35.20 4.45
C LYS A 15 51.95 35.67 5.44
N THR A 16 51.73 36.98 5.60
CA THR A 16 50.75 37.49 6.57
C THR A 16 49.34 37.59 5.98
N ILE A 17 49.20 37.70 4.65
CA ILE A 17 47.89 37.73 3.98
C ILE A 17 47.35 36.30 3.74
N LEU A 18 48.22 35.29 3.66
CA LEU A 18 47.80 33.89 3.56
C LEU A 18 47.40 33.27 4.91
N LEU A 19 47.64 33.94 6.04
CA LEU A 19 47.24 33.47 7.37
C LEU A 19 45.89 34.03 7.85
N LEU A 20 45.29 34.97 7.10
CA LEU A 20 43.96 35.52 7.39
C LEU A 20 42.84 34.91 6.53
N PHE A 21 43.20 34.11 5.52
CA PHE A 21 42.23 33.36 4.70
C PHE A 21 42.08 31.87 5.08
N PHE A 22 42.84 31.39 6.08
CA PHE A 22 42.75 30.02 6.57
C PHE A 22 41.94 29.88 7.88
N PHE A 23 41.34 30.97 8.36
CA PHE A 23 40.60 30.97 9.64
C PHE A 23 39.08 31.14 9.50
N THR A 24 38.53 31.13 8.27
CA THR A 24 37.08 31.31 8.03
C THR A 24 36.37 30.05 7.54
N THR A 25 37.04 28.91 7.39
CA THR A 25 36.39 27.64 6.95
C THR A 25 35.98 26.72 8.09
N LEU A 26 36.15 27.13 9.35
CA LEU A 26 35.62 26.43 10.53
C LEU A 26 34.26 26.98 10.98
N PHE A 27 33.39 27.39 10.04
CA PHE A 27 31.96 27.37 10.34
C PHE A 27 31.54 25.91 10.35
N SER A 28 31.76 25.27 11.49
CA SER A 28 31.07 24.04 11.86
C SER A 28 29.61 24.25 11.55
N VAL A 29 29.08 23.52 10.58
CA VAL A 29 27.65 23.49 10.31
C VAL A 29 27.04 22.97 11.60
N MET A 30 26.56 23.88 12.47
CA MET A 30 25.66 23.53 13.56
C MET A 30 24.46 22.91 12.86
N HIS A 31 24.46 21.59 12.72
CA HIS A 31 23.24 20.85 12.54
C HIS A 31 22.47 21.14 13.82
N ALA A 32 21.51 22.06 13.73
CA ALA A 32 20.47 22.19 14.73
C ALA A 32 19.96 20.76 14.96
N GLN A 33 20.15 20.24 16.16
CA GLN A 33 19.48 19.02 16.58
C GLN A 33 18.00 19.39 16.67
N THR A 34 17.32 19.35 15.52
CA THR A 34 15.88 19.35 15.47
C THR A 34 15.49 18.18 16.35
N LYS A 35 14.89 18.47 17.50
CA LYS A 35 14.35 17.47 18.41
C LYS A 35 13.33 16.70 17.58
N THR A 36 13.74 15.58 16.99
CA THR A 36 12.89 14.79 16.10
C THR A 36 11.77 14.27 16.97
N VAL A 37 10.61 14.94 16.89
CA VAL A 37 9.39 14.49 17.53
C VAL A 37 9.20 13.06 17.05
N SER A 38 9.18 12.12 17.99
CA SER A 38 9.05 10.72 17.64
C SER A 38 7.79 10.54 16.79
N PRO A 39 7.87 9.89 15.61
CA PRO A 39 6.70 9.63 14.78
C PRO A 39 5.80 8.55 15.39
N VAL A 40 6.16 7.93 16.52
CA VAL A 40 5.30 6.98 17.23
C VAL A 40 4.04 7.70 17.74
N GLY A 41 2.88 7.10 17.52
CA GLY A 41 1.58 7.64 17.94
C GLY A 41 0.42 7.18 17.07
N ASN A 42 -0.79 7.67 17.38
CA ASN A 42 -1.99 7.44 16.58
C ASN A 42 -2.30 8.69 15.76
N TYR A 43 -2.59 8.50 14.48
CA TYR A 43 -2.83 9.55 13.50
C TYR A 43 -4.19 9.33 12.86
N TYR A 44 -5.10 10.27 13.02
CA TYR A 44 -6.50 10.14 12.61
C TYR A 44 -6.84 11.12 11.50
N LEU A 45 -7.46 10.60 10.44
CA LEU A 45 -7.98 11.39 9.32
C LEU A 45 -8.93 12.48 9.83
N GLN A 46 -8.76 13.69 9.33
CA GLN A 46 -9.58 14.85 9.69
C GLN A 46 -10.35 15.39 8.48
N GLY A 47 -11.51 15.99 8.75
CA GLY A 47 -12.27 16.76 7.76
C GLY A 47 -12.98 15.93 6.69
N VAL A 48 -13.07 14.61 6.83
CA VAL A 48 -13.81 13.72 5.92
C VAL A 48 -15.04 13.20 6.64
N MET A 49 -16.22 13.59 6.16
CA MET A 49 -17.50 13.20 6.75
C MET A 49 -17.71 11.69 6.65
N GLU A 50 -18.30 11.08 7.69
CA GLU A 50 -18.68 9.65 7.76
C GLU A 50 -17.55 8.64 7.53
N THR A 51 -16.30 9.11 7.51
CA THR A 51 -15.13 8.28 7.26
C THR A 51 -14.20 8.35 8.47
N ALA A 52 -13.95 7.21 9.09
CA ALA A 52 -12.90 7.08 10.09
C ALA A 52 -11.72 6.33 9.45
N SER A 53 -10.52 6.91 9.52
CA SER A 53 -9.32 6.28 8.98
C SER A 53 -8.11 6.75 9.76
N GLY A 54 -7.06 5.94 9.82
CA GLY A 54 -5.87 6.35 10.52
C GLY A 54 -4.79 5.31 10.59
N PHE A 55 -3.66 5.76 11.14
CA PHE A 55 -2.45 4.98 11.31
C PHE A 55 -2.05 4.98 12.77
N ARG A 56 -1.68 3.81 13.30
CA ARG A 56 -0.92 3.68 14.54
C ARG A 56 0.51 3.34 14.18
N LEU A 57 1.46 4.17 14.60
CA LEU A 57 2.89 3.94 14.46
C LEU A 57 3.45 3.47 15.80
N ASN A 58 3.99 2.25 15.84
CA ASN A 58 4.53 1.63 17.04
C ASN A 58 6.06 1.83 17.16
N LYS A 59 6.59 1.69 18.38
CA LYS A 59 8.03 1.89 18.69
C LYS A 59 8.97 0.90 17.99
N ASP A 60 8.47 -0.29 17.64
CA ASP A 60 9.21 -1.35 16.95
C ASP A 60 9.21 -1.21 15.41
N SER A 61 8.87 -0.01 14.94
CA SER A 61 8.68 0.32 13.52
C SER A 61 7.55 -0.45 12.83
N SER A 62 6.64 -1.09 13.56
CA SER A 62 5.39 -1.62 12.98
C SER A 62 4.31 -0.53 12.88
N PHE A 63 3.42 -0.67 11.90
CA PHE A 63 2.21 0.14 11.83
C PHE A 63 0.95 -0.71 11.73
N GLN A 64 -0.16 -0.11 12.14
CA GLN A 64 -1.52 -0.58 11.86
C GLN A 64 -2.26 0.54 11.14
N PHE A 65 -3.06 0.17 10.15
CA PHE A 65 -3.99 1.04 9.44
C PHE A 65 -5.41 0.53 9.66
N PHE A 66 -6.35 1.46 9.78
CA PHE A 66 -7.77 1.15 9.73
C PHE A 66 -8.49 2.14 8.83
N PHE A 67 -9.57 1.69 8.22
CA PHE A 67 -10.52 2.49 7.49
C PHE A 67 -11.92 1.96 7.78
N SER A 68 -12.85 2.87 8.03
CA SER A 68 -14.25 2.59 8.29
C SER A 68 -15.11 3.63 7.57
N TYR A 69 -16.06 3.16 6.76
CA TYR A 69 -17.04 3.98 6.07
C TYR A 69 -18.38 3.25 6.03
N GLY A 70 -19.38 3.78 6.74
CA GLY A 70 -20.65 3.08 6.93
C GLY A 70 -20.45 1.71 7.60
N ALA A 71 -20.81 0.62 6.90
CA ALA A 71 -20.63 -0.76 7.37
C ALA A 71 -19.34 -1.42 6.84
N LEU A 72 -18.52 -0.71 6.08
CA LEU A 72 -17.28 -1.23 5.50
C LEU A 72 -16.10 -0.93 6.40
N ASP A 73 -15.49 -1.98 6.95
CA ASP A 73 -14.23 -1.91 7.68
C ASP A 73 -13.10 -2.58 6.90
N ARG A 74 -11.97 -1.89 6.78
CA ARG A 74 -10.75 -2.36 6.14
C ARG A 74 -9.57 -2.10 7.08
N TYR A 75 -8.56 -2.93 6.99
CA TYR A 75 -7.36 -2.81 7.83
C TYR A 75 -6.10 -3.06 7.02
N GLY A 76 -4.96 -2.69 7.56
CA GLY A 76 -3.66 -3.03 6.97
C GLY A 76 -2.55 -2.94 8.01
N GLU A 77 -1.43 -3.58 7.73
CA GLU A 77 -0.29 -3.60 8.66
C GLU A 77 1.03 -3.74 7.92
N GLY A 78 2.12 -3.48 8.63
CA GLY A 78 3.45 -3.61 8.08
C GLY A 78 4.51 -2.86 8.88
N LYS A 79 5.54 -2.39 8.18
CA LYS A 79 6.63 -1.60 8.74
C LYS A 79 6.63 -0.18 8.21
N TRP A 80 7.08 0.75 9.04
CA TRP A 80 7.26 2.14 8.66
C TRP A 80 8.70 2.60 8.86
N LYS A 81 9.12 3.61 8.10
CA LYS A 81 10.42 4.28 8.24
C LYS A 81 10.32 5.76 7.93
N VAL A 82 11.21 6.57 8.50
CA VAL A 82 11.34 7.99 8.13
C VAL A 82 12.30 8.11 6.95
N LYS A 83 11.90 8.82 5.90
CA LYS A 83 12.74 9.17 4.75
C LYS A 83 12.39 10.57 4.26
N ASN A 84 13.37 11.48 4.21
CA ASN A 84 13.20 12.84 3.67
C ASN A 84 11.98 13.59 4.24
N ASN A 85 11.83 13.62 5.56
CA ASN A 85 10.67 14.20 6.27
C ASN A 85 9.32 13.48 6.06
N SER A 86 9.27 12.37 5.32
CA SER A 86 8.07 11.53 5.19
C SER A 86 8.14 10.26 6.06
N ILE A 87 6.97 9.76 6.44
CA ILE A 87 6.78 8.38 6.88
C ILE A 87 6.46 7.54 5.65
N VAL A 88 7.26 6.49 5.40
CA VAL A 88 7.03 5.51 4.33
C VAL A 88 6.51 4.23 4.94
N PHE A 89 5.44 3.69 4.37
CA PHE A 89 4.72 2.50 4.82
C PHE A 89 4.92 1.36 3.82
N GLU A 90 5.29 0.19 4.33
CA GLU A 90 5.47 -1.04 3.55
C GLU A 90 4.80 -2.21 4.26
N SER A 91 3.86 -2.86 3.59
CA SER A 91 3.27 -4.13 4.03
C SER A 91 4.12 -5.30 3.56
N ARG A 92 3.74 -6.51 3.98
CA ARG A 92 4.19 -7.74 3.30
C ARG A 92 3.80 -7.70 1.81
N GLN A 93 4.46 -8.52 1.01
CA GLN A 93 4.09 -8.68 -0.39
C GLN A 93 2.62 -9.08 -0.50
N LYS A 94 1.85 -8.33 -1.30
CA LYS A 94 0.45 -8.65 -1.58
C LYS A 94 0.37 -10.03 -2.24
N PRO A 95 -0.44 -10.96 -1.72
CA PRO A 95 -0.70 -12.24 -2.37
C PRO A 95 -1.30 -12.07 -3.78
N ALA A 96 -1.07 -13.04 -4.66
CA ALA A 96 -1.49 -12.95 -6.06
C ALA A 96 -3.02 -12.97 -6.25
N ALA A 97 -3.76 -13.54 -5.30
CA ALA A 97 -5.21 -13.63 -5.32
C ALA A 97 -5.79 -13.45 -3.90
N ASP A 98 -7.03 -13.01 -3.86
CA ASP A 98 -7.86 -12.81 -2.65
C ASP A 98 -8.95 -13.89 -2.53
N PHE A 99 -9.08 -14.76 -3.53
CA PHE A 99 -9.88 -15.98 -3.52
C PHE A 99 -9.01 -17.17 -3.95
N ARG A 100 -9.35 -18.36 -3.47
CA ARG A 100 -8.64 -19.60 -3.80
C ARG A 100 -9.58 -20.68 -4.28
N LEU A 101 -9.18 -21.36 -5.35
CA LEU A 101 -9.81 -22.59 -5.82
C LEU A 101 -9.42 -23.73 -4.87
N THR A 102 -10.42 -24.36 -4.24
CA THR A 102 -10.22 -25.45 -3.27
C THR A 102 -10.50 -26.82 -3.87
N LYS A 103 -11.45 -26.89 -4.80
CA LYS A 103 -11.85 -28.13 -5.44
C LYS A 103 -12.32 -27.87 -6.85
N THR A 104 -12.06 -28.84 -7.73
CA THR A 104 -12.55 -28.85 -9.09
C THR A 104 -12.90 -30.27 -9.50
N ASN A 105 -13.94 -30.46 -10.31
CA ASN A 105 -14.31 -31.76 -10.84
C ASN A 105 -15.12 -31.61 -12.14
N ALA A 106 -15.43 -32.74 -12.79
CA ALA A 106 -16.16 -32.79 -14.06
C ALA A 106 -17.51 -32.06 -14.02
N GLY A 107 -18.19 -32.02 -12.87
CA GLY A 107 -19.48 -31.37 -12.73
C GLY A 107 -20.60 -32.03 -13.54
N GLU A 108 -21.70 -31.31 -13.70
CA GLU A 108 -22.80 -31.69 -14.59
C GLU A 108 -22.45 -31.28 -16.03
N LYS A 109 -22.76 -32.13 -17.00
CA LYS A 109 -22.34 -31.93 -18.41
C LYS A 109 -23.07 -30.80 -19.15
N GLU A 110 -23.96 -30.07 -18.48
CA GLU A 110 -24.87 -29.10 -19.11
C GLU A 110 -24.55 -27.65 -18.72
N ARG A 111 -23.73 -27.44 -17.68
CA ARG A 111 -23.46 -26.12 -17.13
C ARG A 111 -22.13 -26.07 -16.39
N ILE A 112 -21.56 -24.88 -16.30
CA ILE A 112 -20.47 -24.60 -15.37
C ILE A 112 -21.10 -24.17 -14.05
N SER A 113 -20.63 -24.76 -12.94
CA SER A 113 -21.07 -24.44 -11.59
C SER A 113 -19.91 -23.92 -10.76
N ILE A 114 -20.16 -22.82 -10.07
CA ILE A 114 -19.22 -22.21 -9.14
C ILE A 114 -19.92 -22.09 -7.78
N GLN A 115 -19.25 -22.60 -6.75
CA GLN A 115 -19.69 -22.49 -5.36
C GLN A 115 -18.63 -21.73 -4.57
N LEU A 116 -19.00 -20.56 -4.05
CA LEU A 116 -18.27 -19.85 -3.03
C LEU A 116 -18.69 -20.38 -1.64
N LYS A 117 -17.70 -20.68 -0.81
CA LYS A 117 -17.88 -21.15 0.58
C LYS A 117 -17.20 -20.18 1.55
N ASP A 118 -17.53 -20.35 2.83
CA ASP A 118 -16.86 -19.68 3.95
C ASP A 118 -16.88 -18.15 3.89
N MET A 119 -17.95 -17.60 3.30
CA MET A 119 -18.26 -16.17 3.31
C MET A 119 -19.62 -15.96 3.97
N ASN A 120 -19.79 -14.82 4.68
CA ASN A 120 -21.06 -14.45 5.26
C ASN A 120 -22.15 -14.43 4.15
N PRO A 121 -23.29 -15.13 4.33
CA PRO A 121 -24.37 -15.14 3.35
C PRO A 121 -24.84 -13.76 2.89
N ASP A 122 -24.86 -12.78 3.79
CA ASP A 122 -25.28 -11.40 3.50
C ASP A 122 -24.29 -10.65 2.58
N LEU A 123 -23.08 -11.20 2.39
CA LEU A 123 -22.04 -10.61 1.54
C LEU A 123 -21.94 -11.28 0.17
N LEU A 124 -22.60 -12.42 -0.04
CA LEU A 124 -22.42 -13.21 -1.24
C LEU A 124 -22.85 -12.48 -2.51
N HIS A 125 -23.96 -11.74 -2.46
CA HIS A 125 -24.46 -10.98 -3.61
C HIS A 125 -23.61 -9.76 -3.98
N TYR A 126 -22.56 -9.46 -3.23
CA TYR A 126 -21.56 -8.45 -3.58
C TYR A 126 -20.32 -9.06 -4.25
N VAL A 127 -20.33 -10.38 -4.52
CA VAL A 127 -19.25 -11.05 -5.25
C VAL A 127 -19.66 -11.25 -6.71
N TYR A 128 -18.94 -10.57 -7.59
CA TYR A 128 -19.05 -10.72 -9.03
C TYR A 128 -18.11 -11.82 -9.51
N CYS A 129 -18.62 -12.70 -10.36
CA CYS A 129 -17.89 -13.80 -10.96
C CYS A 129 -17.94 -13.69 -12.48
N LYS A 130 -16.78 -13.87 -13.11
CA LYS A 130 -16.65 -13.94 -14.57
C LYS A 130 -15.86 -15.18 -14.95
N ILE A 131 -16.35 -15.91 -15.95
CA ILE A 131 -15.61 -17.01 -16.56
C ILE A 131 -15.16 -16.63 -17.96
N LYS A 132 -13.98 -17.09 -18.36
CA LYS A 132 -13.43 -16.87 -19.69
C LYS A 132 -12.89 -18.17 -20.25
N GLY A 133 -13.14 -18.42 -21.54
CA GLY A 133 -12.46 -19.46 -22.28
C GLY A 133 -12.86 -19.50 -23.75
N ASP A 134 -11.90 -19.86 -24.62
CA ASP A 134 -12.12 -19.94 -26.08
C ASP A 134 -12.72 -18.64 -26.67
N GLY A 135 -12.22 -17.48 -26.21
CA GLY A 135 -12.71 -16.17 -26.63
C GLY A 135 -14.12 -15.79 -26.16
N LYS A 136 -14.79 -16.65 -25.38
CA LYS A 136 -16.11 -16.40 -24.79
C LYS A 136 -15.97 -15.96 -23.33
N GLU A 137 -16.85 -15.05 -22.92
CA GLU A 137 -16.97 -14.60 -21.54
C GLU A 137 -18.42 -14.70 -21.08
N GLN A 138 -18.62 -15.11 -19.83
CA GLN A 138 -19.91 -15.00 -19.13
C GLN A 138 -19.65 -14.41 -17.75
N GLU A 139 -20.58 -13.62 -17.25
CA GLU A 139 -20.47 -12.95 -15.95
C GLU A 139 -21.80 -12.97 -15.21
N GLY A 140 -21.72 -12.85 -13.89
CA GLY A 140 -22.88 -12.73 -13.03
C GLY A 140 -22.47 -12.58 -11.57
N THR A 141 -23.46 -12.63 -10.69
CA THR A 141 -23.28 -12.42 -9.26
C THR A 141 -23.57 -13.70 -8.50
N ILE A 142 -22.76 -13.99 -7.48
CA ILE A 142 -23.00 -15.14 -6.60
C ILE A 142 -24.32 -14.94 -5.84
N ASP A 143 -25.17 -15.96 -5.83
CA ASP A 143 -26.45 -15.91 -5.11
C ASP A 143 -26.26 -16.04 -3.58
N LYS A 144 -27.37 -15.88 -2.85
CA LYS A 144 -27.40 -16.00 -1.37
C LYS A 144 -26.98 -17.38 -0.81
N ASP A 145 -26.95 -18.41 -1.65
CA ASP A 145 -26.55 -19.77 -1.27
C ASP A 145 -25.08 -20.05 -1.70
N GLY A 146 -24.40 -19.02 -2.20
CA GLY A 146 -22.99 -19.05 -2.59
C GLY A 146 -22.79 -19.62 -3.98
N ARG A 147 -23.81 -19.65 -4.82
CA ARG A 147 -23.78 -20.36 -6.10
C ARG A 147 -23.93 -19.42 -7.28
N ILE A 148 -23.33 -19.82 -8.38
CA ILE A 148 -23.63 -19.30 -9.71
C ILE A 148 -23.46 -20.43 -10.74
N ALA A 149 -24.29 -20.39 -11.78
CA ALA A 149 -24.18 -21.29 -12.91
C ALA A 149 -24.11 -20.50 -14.22
N PHE A 150 -23.32 -21.02 -15.15
CA PHE A 150 -23.12 -20.47 -16.48
C PHE A 150 -23.46 -21.51 -17.54
N ALA A 151 -23.79 -21.07 -18.75
CA ALA A 151 -23.91 -21.97 -19.88
C ALA A 151 -22.57 -22.67 -20.12
N LEU A 152 -22.61 -23.94 -20.54
CA LEU A 152 -21.41 -24.71 -20.77
C LEU A 152 -20.52 -24.06 -21.85
N GLN A 153 -19.23 -23.94 -21.54
CA GLN A 153 -18.20 -23.49 -22.48
C GLN A 153 -16.82 -24.03 -22.03
N PRO A 154 -15.81 -24.04 -22.92
CA PRO A 154 -14.43 -24.16 -22.49
C PRO A 154 -14.08 -23.03 -21.50
N ILE A 155 -13.24 -23.35 -20.52
CA ILE A 155 -12.85 -22.40 -19.47
C ILE A 155 -11.33 -22.42 -19.29
N ASP A 156 -10.75 -21.23 -19.36
CA ASP A 156 -9.33 -20.93 -19.14
C ASP A 156 -9.12 -20.26 -17.79
N SER A 157 -10.08 -19.43 -17.34
CA SER A 157 -9.97 -18.73 -16.07
C SER A 157 -11.31 -18.40 -15.42
N ILE A 158 -11.29 -18.31 -14.10
CA ILE A 158 -12.35 -17.78 -13.25
C ILE A 158 -11.84 -16.49 -12.60
N GLU A 159 -12.59 -15.41 -12.75
CA GLU A 159 -12.31 -14.10 -12.20
C GLU A 159 -13.35 -13.75 -11.12
N LEU A 160 -12.88 -13.28 -9.97
CA LEU A 160 -13.71 -12.85 -8.84
C LEU A 160 -13.34 -11.44 -8.41
N VAL A 161 -14.36 -10.61 -8.19
CA VAL A 161 -14.27 -9.25 -7.64
C VAL A 161 -15.30 -9.12 -6.53
N PHE A 162 -14.86 -8.62 -5.37
CA PHE A 162 -15.75 -8.32 -4.24
C PHE A 162 -16.00 -6.81 -4.19
N GLU A 163 -17.27 -6.39 -4.18
CA GLU A 163 -17.64 -4.98 -4.32
C GLU A 163 -17.05 -4.07 -3.22
N PHE A 164 -16.85 -4.60 -2.02
CA PHE A 164 -16.23 -3.87 -0.91
C PHE A 164 -14.70 -3.74 -1.01
N CYS A 165 -14.12 -4.40 -2.02
CA CYS A 165 -12.72 -4.32 -2.38
C CYS A 165 -12.57 -4.20 -3.90
N PRO A 166 -13.11 -3.14 -4.54
CA PRO A 166 -13.16 -3.04 -6.00
C PRO A 166 -11.78 -2.89 -6.64
N GLU A 167 -10.76 -2.50 -5.85
CA GLU A 167 -9.36 -2.46 -6.27
C GLU A 167 -8.70 -3.86 -6.33
N LYS A 168 -9.39 -4.90 -5.87
CA LYS A 168 -8.90 -6.27 -5.81
C LYS A 168 -9.61 -7.15 -6.82
N LYS A 169 -8.81 -7.90 -7.58
CA LYS A 169 -9.28 -8.84 -8.58
C LYS A 169 -8.48 -10.13 -8.47
N SER A 170 -9.17 -11.25 -8.32
CA SER A 170 -8.57 -12.58 -8.33
C SER A 170 -8.81 -13.22 -9.69
N ILE A 171 -7.73 -13.65 -10.36
CA ILE A 171 -7.81 -14.40 -11.61
C ILE A 171 -7.21 -15.78 -11.36
N LEU A 172 -8.03 -16.80 -11.48
CA LEU A 172 -7.68 -18.18 -11.19
C LEU A 172 -7.64 -18.98 -12.48
N ALA A 173 -6.49 -19.57 -12.80
CA ALA A 173 -6.33 -20.41 -13.97
C ALA A 173 -7.06 -21.75 -13.80
N VAL A 174 -7.76 -22.19 -14.85
CA VAL A 174 -8.40 -23.51 -14.94
C VAL A 174 -7.55 -24.40 -15.84
N THR A 175 -6.93 -25.41 -15.24
CA THR A 175 -5.97 -26.29 -15.93
C THR A 175 -6.65 -27.47 -16.64
N SER A 176 -7.73 -28.01 -16.08
CA SER A 176 -8.48 -29.13 -16.67
C SER A 176 -9.66 -28.62 -17.51
N LYS A 177 -9.68 -28.96 -18.80
CA LYS A 177 -10.78 -28.60 -19.71
C LYS A 177 -12.05 -29.42 -19.51
N GLU A 178 -11.91 -30.58 -18.87
CA GLU A 178 -13.02 -31.50 -18.57
C GLU A 178 -13.76 -31.12 -17.28
N HIS A 179 -13.27 -30.13 -16.53
CA HIS A 179 -13.87 -29.74 -15.27
C HIS A 179 -14.88 -28.61 -15.46
N HIS A 180 -16.08 -28.78 -14.90
CA HIS A 180 -17.16 -27.79 -14.97
C HIS A 180 -17.74 -27.45 -13.60
N ALA A 181 -17.23 -28.00 -12.50
CA ALA A 181 -17.61 -27.62 -11.15
C ALA A 181 -16.40 -27.14 -10.35
N PHE A 182 -16.54 -25.99 -9.68
CA PHE A 182 -15.47 -25.32 -8.95
C PHE A 182 -15.95 -24.85 -7.58
N GLU A 183 -15.18 -25.16 -6.54
CA GLU A 183 -15.42 -24.65 -5.18
C GLU A 183 -14.32 -23.65 -4.82
N LEU A 184 -14.70 -22.46 -4.36
CA LEU A 184 -13.80 -21.37 -4.00
C LEU A 184 -14.06 -20.89 -2.59
N VAL A 185 -13.04 -20.31 -1.97
CA VAL A 185 -13.14 -19.65 -0.66
C VAL A 185 -12.44 -18.29 -0.71
N PRO A 186 -12.90 -17.30 0.05
CA PRO A 186 -12.13 -16.06 0.25
C PRO A 186 -10.88 -16.37 1.07
N GLU A 187 -9.79 -15.65 0.80
CA GLU A 187 -8.61 -15.70 1.64
C GLU A 187 -8.74 -14.76 2.85
N PRO A 188 -8.08 -15.05 3.99
CA PRO A 188 -8.21 -14.23 5.21
C PRO A 188 -7.85 -12.75 5.04
N TRP A 189 -7.05 -12.42 4.02
CA TRP A 189 -6.61 -11.06 3.69
C TRP A 189 -7.51 -10.34 2.69
N LEU A 190 -8.69 -10.87 2.35
CA LEU A 190 -9.62 -10.25 1.40
C LEU A 190 -9.88 -8.77 1.73
N MET A 191 -10.05 -8.43 3.01
CA MET A 191 -10.27 -7.05 3.48
C MET A 191 -8.99 -6.27 3.83
N GLU A 192 -7.81 -6.89 3.72
CA GLU A 192 -6.53 -6.24 4.03
C GLU A 192 -6.11 -5.26 2.93
N ILE A 193 -5.58 -4.11 3.31
CA ILE A 193 -4.95 -3.13 2.43
C ILE A 193 -3.45 -3.30 2.53
N PHE A 194 -2.82 -3.50 1.38
CA PHE A 194 -1.38 -3.66 1.27
C PHE A 194 -0.75 -2.34 0.84
N PHE A 195 0.25 -1.91 1.59
CA PHE A 195 1.01 -0.69 1.36
C PHE A 195 2.29 -1.02 0.62
N HIS A 196 2.57 -0.29 -0.47
CA HIS A 196 3.84 -0.37 -1.17
C HIS A 196 4.35 1.02 -1.49
N ASN A 197 5.46 1.40 -0.85
CA ASN A 197 6.06 2.74 -0.94
C ASN A 197 5.05 3.89 -0.78
N PHE A 198 4.01 3.68 0.03
CA PHE A 198 3.04 4.71 0.36
C PHE A 198 3.69 5.67 1.36
N SER A 199 3.52 6.98 1.20
CA SER A 199 4.18 7.94 2.08
C SER A 199 3.31 9.10 2.47
N LEU A 200 3.46 9.55 3.71
CA LEU A 200 2.83 10.76 4.24
C LEU A 200 3.91 11.72 4.75
N GLN A 201 3.77 13.00 4.45
CA GLN A 201 4.66 14.06 4.92
C GLN A 201 4.44 14.35 6.39
N GLN A 202 5.50 14.50 7.16
CA GLN A 202 5.38 14.95 8.55
C GLN A 202 5.09 16.45 8.60
N THR A 203 4.10 16.80 9.42
CA THR A 203 3.72 18.18 9.72
C THR A 203 3.91 18.46 11.20
N LYS A 204 3.74 19.73 11.61
CA LYS A 204 3.83 20.12 13.03
C LYS A 204 2.85 19.35 13.93
N ASN A 205 1.66 19.02 13.40
CA ASN A 205 0.54 18.49 14.17
C ASN A 205 0.16 17.04 13.78
N GLY A 206 0.90 16.40 12.87
CA GLY A 206 0.52 15.10 12.36
C GLY A 206 1.20 14.72 11.04
N LEU A 207 0.41 14.16 10.13
CA LEU A 207 0.83 13.73 8.80
C LEU A 207 -0.09 14.33 7.72
N SER A 208 0.42 14.53 6.52
CA SER A 208 -0.38 14.95 5.36
C SER A 208 -0.02 14.19 4.09
N GLY A 209 -0.97 14.04 3.18
CA GLY A 209 -0.76 13.36 1.91
C GLY A 209 -2.00 12.62 1.41
N GLY A 210 -1.78 11.55 0.66
CA GLY A 210 -2.86 10.72 0.10
C GLY A 210 -3.61 9.88 1.11
N HIS A 211 -4.64 9.19 0.62
CA HIS A 211 -5.36 8.15 1.36
C HIS A 211 -5.24 6.81 0.60
N PRO A 212 -5.02 5.67 1.27
CA PRO A 212 -4.76 4.38 0.58
C PRO A 212 -5.87 3.92 -0.36
N LEU A 213 -7.11 4.37 -0.10
CA LEU A 213 -8.30 4.06 -0.89
C LEU A 213 -8.82 5.27 -1.70
N SER A 214 -7.99 6.29 -1.94
CA SER A 214 -8.40 7.47 -2.72
C SER A 214 -7.27 7.98 -3.62
N ASN A 215 -7.64 8.53 -4.78
CA ASN A 215 -6.71 9.21 -5.68
C ASN A 215 -6.44 10.68 -5.25
N LYS A 216 -7.10 11.17 -4.20
CA LYS A 216 -6.85 12.51 -3.65
C LYS A 216 -5.59 12.52 -2.78
N ILE A 217 -4.93 13.68 -2.69
CA ILE A 217 -3.57 13.83 -2.11
C ILE A 217 -3.48 14.84 -0.96
N ASP A 218 -4.59 15.45 -0.58
CA ASP A 218 -4.69 16.61 0.30
C ASP A 218 -5.32 16.28 1.67
N PHE A 219 -5.17 15.03 2.12
CA PHE A 219 -5.68 14.60 3.43
C PHE A 219 -4.74 15.01 4.57
N GLN A 220 -5.34 15.23 5.74
CA GLN A 220 -4.65 15.52 6.98
C GLN A 220 -4.95 14.44 8.01
N TYR A 221 -3.92 13.95 8.69
CA TYR A 221 -4.02 13.00 9.78
C TYR A 221 -3.45 13.64 11.04
N GLN A 222 -4.32 14.00 11.98
CA GLN A 222 -3.90 14.65 13.22
C GLN A 222 -3.38 13.62 14.22
N LYS A 223 -2.28 13.95 14.89
CA LYS A 223 -1.72 13.13 15.96
C LYS A 223 -2.51 13.36 17.26
N ASN A 224 -2.98 12.28 17.88
CA ASN A 224 -3.52 12.30 19.24
C ASN A 224 -2.43 12.09 20.30
#